data_AF-A0A165I7T2-F1
#
_entry.id   AF-A0A165I7T2-F1
#
_cell.length_a   1.000
_cell.length_b   1.000
_cell.length_c   1.000
_cell.angle_alpha   90.00
_cell.angle_beta   90.00
_cell.angle_gamma   90.00
#
_symmetry.space_group_name_H-M   'P 1'
#
loop_
_entity.id
_entity.type
_entity.pdbx_description
1 polymer ?
#
loop_
_entity_poly.entity_id
_entity_poly.type
_entity_poly.pdbx_seq_one_letter_code
_entity_poly.pdbx_strand_id
1 'polypeptide(L)'
;CSLFFCRGLQIEDNLDKIQKYPAGTTVPITINLRVKHAGYANVSVVNTQTQSIIGTPLATWSVYADPAKPSANETSFSVTIPDLGGQCADANQCALQWYWYSPLVAQSYESCIDIVQ
;
A
#
# COMPACT_ATOMS: atom_id res chain seq x y z
N CYS A 1 13.91 -8.38 -9.22
CA CYS A 1 12.89 -7.39 -9.61
C CYS A 1 11.51 -8.00 -9.37
N SER A 2 10.70 -7.39 -8.50
CA SER A 2 9.37 -7.88 -8.11
C SER A 2 8.29 -6.96 -8.68
N LEU A 3 7.96 -7.16 -9.95
CA LEU A 3 7.07 -6.27 -10.71
C LEU A 3 5.65 -6.19 -10.13
N PHE A 4 5.14 -7.28 -9.56
CA PHE A 4 3.77 -7.37 -9.05
C PHE A 4 3.63 -7.08 -7.55
N PHE A 5 4.70 -6.57 -6.94
CA PHE A 5 4.70 -6.24 -5.51
C PHE A 5 4.73 -4.73 -5.29
N CYS A 6 5.81 -4.06 -5.69
CA CYS A 6 5.92 -2.60 -5.61
C CYS A 6 6.26 -2.01 -6.98
N ARG A 7 5.69 -2.56 -8.07
CA ARG A 7 5.98 -2.15 -9.45
C ARG A 7 7.46 -2.17 -9.85
N GLY A 8 8.25 -3.01 -9.17
CA GLY A 8 9.69 -3.08 -9.39
C GLY A 8 10.47 -1.85 -8.90
N LEU A 9 9.85 -0.92 -8.15
CA LEU A 9 10.54 0.19 -7.52
C LEU A 9 11.65 -0.35 -6.59
N GLN A 10 12.82 0.27 -6.65
CA GLN A 10 13.98 -0.09 -5.83
C GLN A 10 14.18 0.96 -4.74
N ILE A 11 14.62 0.52 -3.55
CA ILE A 11 14.81 1.44 -2.42
C ILE A 11 15.96 2.41 -2.68
N GLU A 12 16.97 1.98 -3.43
CA GLU A 12 18.13 2.78 -3.82
C GLU A 12 17.72 4.05 -4.59
N ASP A 13 16.57 4.04 -5.26
CA ASP A 13 16.02 5.18 -5.98
C ASP A 13 15.35 6.23 -5.06
N ASN A 14 15.11 5.90 -3.78
CA ASN A 14 14.28 6.69 -2.86
C ASN A 14 14.78 6.72 -1.40
N LEU A 15 16.08 6.51 -1.16
CA LEU A 15 16.67 6.50 0.19
C LEU A 15 16.39 7.79 1.00
N ASP A 16 16.23 8.93 0.34
CA ASP A 16 15.91 10.23 0.94
C ASP A 16 14.41 10.42 1.24
N LYS A 17 13.55 9.52 0.77
CA LYS A 17 12.09 9.59 0.92
C LYS A 17 11.52 8.55 1.88
N ILE A 18 12.37 7.78 2.55
CA ILE A 18 11.93 6.81 3.57
C ILE A 18 11.16 7.56 4.66
N GLN A 19 9.97 7.07 4.97
CA GLN A 19 9.10 7.69 5.96
C GLN A 19 9.27 7.01 7.32
N LYS A 20 9.36 7.81 8.39
CA LYS A 20 9.38 7.28 9.76
C LYS A 20 7.99 7.34 10.37
N TYR A 21 7.38 6.18 10.63
CA TYR A 21 6.04 6.07 11.20
C TYR A 21 6.04 5.26 12.50
N PRO A 22 6.22 5.94 13.66
CA PRO A 22 6.01 5.33 14.97
C PRO A 22 4.62 4.68 15.10
N ALA A 23 4.48 3.70 15.99
CA ALA A 23 3.18 3.09 16.27
C ALA A 23 2.12 4.15 16.65
N GLY A 24 0.91 3.99 16.11
CA GLY A 24 -0.19 4.95 16.28
C GLY A 24 -0.18 6.13 15.31
N THR A 25 0.82 6.25 14.43
CA THR A 25 0.85 7.30 13.40
C THR A 25 -0.33 7.13 12.45
N THR A 26 -1.13 8.19 12.29
CA THR A 26 -2.16 8.28 11.26
C THR A 26 -1.55 8.86 9.99
N VAL A 27 -1.54 8.06 8.92
CA VAL A 27 -0.96 8.43 7.63
C VAL A 27 -2.10 8.79 6.66
N PRO A 28 -2.18 10.06 6.20
CA PRO A 28 -3.09 10.42 5.14
C PRO A 28 -2.58 9.87 3.81
N ILE A 29 -3.45 9.19 3.07
CA ILE A 29 -3.14 8.59 1.77
C ILE A 29 -4.02 9.24 0.72
N THR A 30 -3.38 9.62 -0.39
CA THR A 30 -4.08 10.05 -1.60
C THR A 30 -3.67 9.16 -2.77
N ILE A 31 -4.65 8.70 -3.55
CA ILE A 31 -4.45 7.86 -4.73
C ILE A 31 -4.95 8.62 -5.95
N ASN A 32 -4.07 8.82 -6.93
CA ASN A 32 -4.46 9.37 -8.21
C ASN A 32 -4.95 8.25 -9.14
N LEU A 33 -6.27 8.04 -9.16
CA LEU A 33 -6.94 7.08 -10.04
C LEU A 33 -7.45 7.74 -11.32
N ARG A 34 -6.66 7.66 -12.40
CA ARG A 34 -7.04 8.22 -13.71
C ARG A 34 -8.06 7.34 -14.45
N VAL A 35 -7.85 6.03 -14.46
CA VAL A 35 -8.73 5.05 -15.12
C VAL A 35 -9.25 4.11 -14.05
N LYS A 36 -10.57 3.90 -14.05
CA LYS A 36 -11.28 3.13 -13.03
C LYS A 36 -11.74 1.79 -13.60
N HIS A 37 -11.42 0.72 -12.91
CA HIS A 37 -11.92 -0.62 -13.20
C HIS A 37 -12.40 -1.26 -11.90
N ALA A 38 -13.64 -1.73 -11.85
CA ALA A 38 -14.16 -2.35 -10.65
C ALA A 38 -13.27 -3.54 -10.23
N GLY A 39 -12.96 -3.60 -8.95
CA GLY A 39 -12.08 -4.60 -8.38
C GLY A 39 -12.11 -4.59 -6.86
N TYR A 40 -11.04 -5.07 -6.24
CA TYR A 40 -10.83 -5.01 -4.80
C TYR A 40 -9.46 -4.41 -4.50
N ALA A 41 -9.34 -3.78 -3.35
CA ALA A 41 -8.10 -3.13 -2.94
C ALA A 41 -7.84 -3.27 -1.44
N ASN A 42 -6.59 -3.09 -1.05
CA ASN A 42 -6.18 -2.99 0.32
C ASN A 42 -4.97 -2.08 0.48
N VAL A 43 -4.81 -1.56 1.70
CA VAL A 43 -3.55 -0.96 2.15
C VAL A 43 -3.00 -1.83 3.28
N SER A 44 -1.74 -2.22 3.17
CA SER A 44 -1.08 -3.11 4.13
C SER A 44 0.35 -2.67 4.40
N VAL A 45 0.84 -2.90 5.62
CA VAL A 45 2.28 -2.96 5.84
C VAL A 45 2.76 -4.31 5.31
N VAL A 46 3.84 -4.31 4.55
CA VAL A 46 4.40 -5.51 3.93
C VAL A 46 5.88 -5.63 4.20
N ASN A 47 6.36 -6.85 4.36
CA ASN A 47 7.78 -7.18 4.37
C ASN A 47 8.29 -7.25 2.93
N THR A 48 9.27 -6.43 2.59
CA THR A 48 9.77 -6.30 1.20
C THR A 48 10.62 -7.48 0.77
N GLN A 49 11.23 -8.21 1.71
CA GLN A 49 12.10 -9.36 1.43
C GLN A 49 11.29 -10.63 1.20
N THR A 50 10.29 -10.89 2.06
CA THR A 50 9.41 -12.07 1.95
C THR A 50 8.17 -11.83 1.09
N GLN A 51 7.92 -10.58 0.68
CA GLN A 51 6.76 -10.16 -0.11
C GLN A 51 5.42 -10.55 0.52
N SER A 52 5.31 -10.37 1.84
CA SER A 52 4.15 -10.79 2.62
C SER A 52 3.60 -9.65 3.46
N ILE A 53 2.29 -9.68 3.70
CA ILE A 53 1.63 -8.75 4.62
C ILE A 53 2.11 -9.01 6.05
N ILE A 54 2.39 -7.94 6.79
CA ILE A 54 2.63 -7.97 8.23
C ILE A 54 1.31 -7.67 8.94
N GLY A 55 0.84 -8.61 9.77
CA GLY A 55 -0.44 -8.47 10.47
C GLY A 55 -1.63 -8.55 9.51
N THR A 56 -2.59 -7.63 9.67
CA THR A 56 -3.80 -7.53 8.82
C THR A 56 -3.76 -6.24 8.00
N PRO A 57 -4.44 -6.20 6.84
CA PRO A 57 -4.59 -4.96 6.09
C PRO A 57 -5.16 -3.82 6.94
N LEU A 58 -4.59 -2.62 6.78
CA LEU A 58 -4.99 -1.41 7.49
C LEU A 58 -6.29 -0.81 6.93
N ALA A 59 -6.56 -1.06 5.65
CA ALA A 59 -7.81 -0.72 4.98
C ALA A 59 -8.11 -1.76 3.89
N THR A 60 -9.40 -2.06 3.68
CA THR A 60 -9.85 -2.99 2.63
C THR A 60 -11.11 -2.47 1.95
N TRP A 61 -11.23 -2.79 0.66
CA TRP A 61 -12.40 -2.51 -0.16
C TRP A 61 -12.73 -3.76 -0.96
N SER A 62 -13.91 -4.35 -0.71
CA SER A 62 -14.44 -5.47 -1.49
C SER A 62 -14.94 -5.05 -2.87
N VAL A 63 -15.30 -3.77 -3.01
CA VAL A 63 -15.59 -3.08 -4.26
C VAL A 63 -14.77 -1.79 -4.26
N TYR A 64 -13.87 -1.65 -5.22
CA TYR A 64 -12.97 -0.51 -5.36
C TYR A 64 -12.92 -0.01 -6.80
N ALA A 65 -12.89 1.30 -6.97
CA ALA A 65 -12.80 1.99 -8.25
C ALA A 65 -13.89 1.53 -9.25
N ASP A 66 -15.09 1.24 -8.74
CA ASP A 66 -16.24 0.91 -9.57
C ASP A 66 -16.83 2.21 -10.16
N PRO A 67 -16.79 2.41 -11.50
CA PRO A 67 -17.36 3.61 -12.12
C PRO A 67 -18.88 3.72 -11.93
N ALA A 68 -19.59 2.60 -11.70
CA ALA A 68 -21.01 2.60 -11.43
C ALA A 68 -21.36 2.87 -9.95
N LYS A 69 -20.39 2.68 -9.04
CA LYS A 69 -20.57 2.83 -7.59
C LYS A 69 -19.38 3.59 -6.97
N PRO A 70 -19.19 4.87 -7.32
CA PRO A 70 -18.09 5.64 -6.78
C PRO A 70 -18.24 5.77 -5.26
N SER A 71 -17.20 5.41 -4.50
CA SER A 71 -17.17 5.61 -3.05
C SER A 71 -16.27 6.78 -2.68
N ALA A 72 -16.64 7.53 -1.64
CA ALA A 72 -15.90 8.72 -1.20
C ALA A 72 -14.50 8.40 -0.65
N ASN A 73 -14.31 7.20 -0.09
CA ASN A 73 -13.11 6.80 0.62
C ASN A 73 -12.12 5.95 -0.21
N GLU A 74 -12.11 6.10 -1.53
CA GLU A 74 -11.25 5.30 -2.42
C GLU A 74 -9.94 6.03 -2.77
N THR A 75 -9.97 7.35 -2.87
CA THR A 75 -8.84 8.18 -3.36
C THR A 75 -8.25 9.11 -2.31
N SER A 76 -8.94 9.29 -1.17
CA SER A 76 -8.47 10.07 -0.03
C SER A 76 -8.98 9.42 1.25
N PHE A 77 -8.07 8.88 2.04
CA PHE A 77 -8.38 8.20 3.31
C PHE A 77 -7.18 8.28 4.25
N SER A 78 -7.31 7.72 5.46
CA SER A 78 -6.18 7.59 6.38
C SER A 78 -6.11 6.17 6.92
N VAL A 79 -4.89 5.73 7.20
CA VAL A 79 -4.60 4.47 7.88
C VAL A 79 -3.80 4.74 9.13
N THR A 80 -3.94 3.90 10.14
CA THR A 80 -3.15 3.99 11.37
C THR A 80 -2.12 2.87 11.37
N ILE A 81 -0.85 3.23 11.55
CA ILE A 81 0.24 2.25 11.62
C ILE A 81 0.21 1.57 12.99
N PRO A 82 0.09 0.22 13.06
CA PRO A 82 0.12 -0.51 14.32
C PRO A 82 1.55 -0.57 14.88
N ASP A 83 1.70 -1.14 16.06
CA ASP A 83 3.02 -1.62 16.51
C ASP A 83 3.42 -2.84 15.66
N LEU A 84 4.58 -2.74 15.01
CA LEU A 84 5.13 -3.73 14.09
C LEU A 84 6.11 -4.68 14.78
N GLY A 85 6.32 -4.52 16.09
CA GLY A 85 7.14 -5.43 16.90
C GLY A 85 8.61 -5.47 16.48
N GLY A 86 9.13 -4.36 15.98
CA GLY A 86 10.52 -4.23 15.53
C GLY A 86 10.82 -4.85 14.15
N GLN A 87 9.82 -5.34 13.42
CA GLN A 87 10.01 -5.93 12.08
C GLN A 87 10.43 -4.93 10.99
N CYS A 88 10.29 -3.63 11.26
CA CYS A 88 10.50 -2.54 10.32
C CYS A 88 11.47 -1.48 10.88
N ALA A 89 12.47 -1.92 11.65
CA ALA A 89 13.43 -1.04 12.32
C ALA A 89 14.42 -0.38 11.35
N ASP A 90 14.75 -1.07 10.25
CA ASP A 90 15.74 -0.62 9.28
C ASP A 90 15.11 -0.35 7.90
N ALA A 91 15.79 0.49 7.14
CA ALA A 91 15.49 0.66 5.72
C ALA A 91 15.49 -0.70 4.99
N ASN A 92 14.65 -0.82 3.97
CA ASN A 92 14.50 -2.02 3.15
C ASN A 92 13.92 -3.25 3.87
N GLN A 93 13.30 -3.07 5.04
CA GLN A 93 12.55 -4.14 5.69
C GLN A 93 11.06 -4.10 5.34
N CYS A 94 10.48 -2.90 5.29
CA CYS A 94 9.05 -2.73 5.16
C CYS A 94 8.64 -1.59 4.23
N ALA A 95 7.45 -1.77 3.65
CA ALA A 95 6.76 -0.73 2.91
C ALA A 95 5.28 -0.67 3.32
N LEU A 96 4.68 0.49 3.19
CA LEU A 96 3.23 0.66 3.17
C LEU A 96 2.77 0.51 1.72
N GLN A 97 2.10 -0.60 1.42
CA GLN A 97 1.65 -0.96 0.08
C GLN A 97 0.17 -0.65 -0.08
N TRP A 98 -0.17 0.06 -1.16
CA TRP A 98 -1.51 0.06 -1.74
C TRP A 98 -1.54 -0.98 -2.86
N TYR A 99 -2.46 -1.93 -2.78
CA TYR A 99 -2.70 -2.96 -3.79
C TYR A 99 -4.13 -2.87 -4.28
N TRP A 100 -4.33 -2.95 -5.60
CA TRP A 100 -5.62 -3.01 -6.26
C TRP A 100 -5.57 -4.04 -7.38
N TYR A 101 -6.59 -4.90 -7.46
CA TYR A 101 -6.76 -5.83 -8.57
C TYR A 101 -8.14 -5.71 -9.17
N SER A 102 -8.20 -5.60 -10.49
CA SER A 102 -9.43 -5.65 -11.26
C SER A 102 -9.54 -6.98 -12.03
N PRO A 103 -10.50 -7.86 -11.68
CA PRO A 103 -10.75 -9.08 -12.43
C PRO A 103 -11.34 -8.81 -13.81
N LEU A 104 -11.96 -7.65 -14.03
CA LEU A 104 -12.57 -7.27 -15.31
C LEU A 104 -11.54 -7.11 -16.43
N VAL A 105 -10.35 -6.64 -16.09
CA VAL A 105 -9.25 -6.39 -17.05
C VAL A 105 -8.02 -7.26 -16.77
N ALA A 106 -8.08 -8.16 -15.77
CA ALA A 106 -6.99 -9.01 -15.32
C ALA A 106 -5.69 -8.22 -15.03
N GLN A 107 -5.82 -7.10 -14.33
CA GLN A 107 -4.70 -6.22 -14.00
C GLN A 107 -4.66 -5.97 -12.51
N SER A 108 -3.45 -6.08 -11.96
CA SER A 108 -3.13 -5.52 -10.66
C SER A 108 -2.52 -4.12 -10.83
N TYR A 109 -2.52 -3.36 -9.74
CA TYR A 109 -1.95 -2.04 -9.58
C TYR A 109 -1.41 -1.96 -8.17
N GLU A 110 -0.16 -1.58 -8.01
CA GLU A 110 0.44 -1.43 -6.69
C GLU A 110 1.29 -0.17 -6.64
N SER A 111 1.40 0.40 -5.45
CA SER A 111 2.36 1.45 -5.13
C SER A 111 2.80 1.29 -3.68
N CYS A 112 4.04 1.66 -3.40
CA CYS A 112 4.66 1.45 -2.10
C CYS A 112 5.32 2.73 -1.60
N ILE A 113 5.28 2.92 -0.29
CA ILE A 113 6.02 3.94 0.45
C ILE A 113 6.98 3.18 1.37
N ASP A 114 8.27 3.40 1.23
CA ASP A 114 9.27 2.80 2.13
C ASP A 114 9.13 3.40 3.53
N ILE A 115 9.08 2.54 4.55
CA ILE A 115 8.86 2.97 5.93
C ILE A 115 9.86 2.35 6.91
N VAL A 116 10.12 3.09 7.98
CA VAL A 116 10.72 2.57 9.22
C VAL A 116 9.83 2.91 10.41
N GLN A 117 9.86 2.08 11.45
CA GLN A 117 9.15 2.30 12.70
C GLN A 117 10.11 2.26 13.89
#